data_AF-G7YIU2-F1
#
_entry.id   AF-G7YIU2-F1
#
_cell.length_a   1.000
_cell.length_b   1.000
_cell.length_c   1.000
_cell.angle_alpha   90.00
_cell.angle_beta   90.00
_cell.angle_gamma   90.00
#
_symmetry.space_group_name_H-M   'P 1'
#
loop_
_entity.id
_entity.type
_entity.pdbx_description
1 polymer ?
#
loop_
_entity_poly.entity_id
_entity_poly.type
_entity_poly.pdbx_seq_one_letter_code
_entity_poly.pdbx_strand_id
1 'polypeptide(L)'
;MSFGGDSANSFVMHGEKGPEDITRIDAKKDLGIWLSPNLSFSLHLEKSAQKAFAVLRMIRRTFSRITRTDFQILCGAYVRPLLEYANPVVYSGRTKDVILIERVQRAATKMVAGLKSMDYETRLAVLDLFPLEYRHLRGDLILTYALFEQGLANRLFTVDPANTRRGHGKIEGIRCSTDDSAYLLSYYSHGLPNTLWGLCQTAP
;
A
#
# COMPACT_ATOMS: atom_id res chain seq x y z
N MET A 1 -9.89 -20.07 -7.48
CA MET A 1 -10.76 -20.90 -6.62
C MET A 1 -12.03 -20.10 -6.37
N SER A 2 -13.16 -20.56 -6.89
CA SER A 2 -14.46 -19.91 -6.65
C SER A 2 -15.08 -20.59 -5.45
N PHE A 3 -15.26 -19.85 -4.35
CA PHE A 3 -16.08 -20.32 -3.25
C PHE A 3 -17.55 -20.14 -3.67
N GLY A 4 -18.04 -21.09 -4.45
CA GLY A 4 -19.47 -21.33 -4.59
C GLY A 4 -19.96 -21.97 -3.29
N GLY A 5 -20.92 -21.32 -2.64
CA GLY A 5 -21.54 -21.84 -1.43
C GLY A 5 -22.88 -21.15 -1.22
N ASP A 6 -23.93 -21.95 -1.31
CA ASP A 6 -25.32 -21.57 -1.09
C ASP A 6 -25.54 -20.86 0.25
N SER A 7 -26.57 -20.03 0.28
CA SER A 7 -26.90 -18.99 1.26
C SER A 7 -27.33 -19.48 2.66
N ALA A 8 -26.83 -20.61 3.16
CA ALA A 8 -27.34 -21.23 4.39
C ALA A 8 -26.28 -21.82 5.35
N ASN A 9 -24.99 -21.55 5.15
CA ASN A 9 -23.97 -22.04 6.08
C ASN A 9 -23.54 -20.91 7.03
N SER A 10 -24.04 -20.95 8.28
CA SER A 10 -23.47 -20.17 9.38
C SER A 10 -22.08 -20.72 9.71
N PHE A 11 -21.07 -19.85 9.64
CA PHE A 11 -19.72 -20.22 10.05
C PHE A 11 -19.66 -20.11 11.57
N VAL A 12 -19.48 -21.25 12.26
CA VAL A 12 -19.33 -21.30 13.72
C VAL A 12 -17.85 -21.52 14.03
N MET A 13 -17.23 -20.58 14.74
CA MET A 13 -15.89 -20.74 15.30
C MET A 13 -16.03 -21.25 16.73
N HIS A 14 -15.44 -22.41 17.04
CA HIS A 14 -15.38 -22.92 18.40
C HIS A 14 -14.23 -22.25 19.17
N GLY A 15 -14.52 -21.13 19.82
CA GLY A 15 -13.62 -20.53 20.81
C GLY A 15 -13.87 -21.07 22.22
N GLU A 16 -12.93 -20.83 23.15
CA GLU A 16 -13.05 -21.21 24.58
C GLU A 16 -14.30 -20.63 25.27
N LYS A 17 -14.99 -19.66 24.64
CA LYS A 17 -16.20 -18.99 25.13
C LYS A 17 -17.52 -19.49 24.51
N GLY A 18 -17.51 -20.63 23.80
CA GLY A 18 -18.69 -21.20 23.15
C GLY A 18 -18.89 -20.72 21.70
N PRO A 19 -19.90 -21.25 20.99
CA PRO A 19 -20.13 -20.94 19.58
C PRO A 19 -20.66 -19.50 19.44
N GLU A 20 -19.88 -18.63 18.79
CA GLU A 20 -20.32 -17.30 18.37
C GLU A 20 -20.86 -17.36 16.94
N ASP A 21 -22.09 -16.86 16.73
CA ASP A 21 -22.66 -16.69 15.39
C ASP A 21 -21.96 -15.56 14.64
N ILE A 22 -21.20 -15.92 13.61
CA ILE A 22 -20.48 -14.96 12.80
C ILE A 22 -21.45 -14.34 11.79
N THR A 23 -21.88 -13.11 12.08
CA THR A 23 -22.65 -12.31 11.13
C THR A 23 -21.78 -11.96 9.92
N ARG A 24 -22.35 -12.09 8.71
CA ARG A 24 -21.65 -11.73 7.47
C ARG A 24 -21.50 -10.21 7.40
N ILE A 25 -20.26 -9.74 7.30
CA ILE A 25 -19.93 -8.31 7.22
C ILE A 25 -19.44 -7.98 5.81
N ASP A 26 -19.96 -6.90 5.22
CA ASP A 26 -19.64 -6.49 3.84
C ASP A 26 -18.31 -5.76 3.67
N ALA A 27 -17.78 -5.17 4.75
CA ALA A 27 -16.41 -4.66 4.81
C ALA A 27 -15.99 -4.44 6.27
N LYS A 28 -14.77 -4.84 6.62
CA LYS A 28 -14.20 -4.62 7.96
C LYS A 28 -12.95 -3.76 7.85
N LYS A 29 -12.85 -2.75 8.69
CA LYS A 29 -11.61 -1.99 8.86
C LYS A 29 -10.77 -2.63 9.97
N ASP A 30 -9.53 -2.96 9.66
CA ASP A 30 -8.55 -3.49 10.61
C ASP A 30 -7.17 -2.90 10.36
N LEU A 31 -6.46 -2.52 11.42
CA LEU A 31 -5.15 -1.84 11.37
C LEU A 31 -5.06 -0.68 10.34
N GLY A 32 -6.17 0.04 10.13
CA GLY A 32 -6.23 1.13 9.14
C GLY A 32 -6.59 0.70 7.71
N ILE A 33 -6.57 -0.60 7.40
CA ILE A 33 -6.86 -1.19 6.09
C ILE A 33 -8.33 -1.61 6.00
N TRP A 34 -8.96 -1.42 4.84
CA TRP A 34 -10.32 -1.92 4.60
C TRP A 34 -10.25 -3.26 3.89
N LEU A 35 -10.88 -4.27 4.49
CA LEU A 35 -10.96 -5.63 3.99
C LEU A 35 -12.38 -5.88 3.47
N SER A 36 -12.46 -6.24 2.19
CA SER A 36 -13.71 -6.68 1.56
C SER A 36 -13.84 -8.22 1.62
N PRO A 37 -15.06 -8.78 1.56
CA PRO A 37 -15.33 -10.23 1.58
C PRO A 37 -14.61 -11.01 0.47
N ASN A 38 -14.35 -10.36 -0.65
CA ASN A 38 -13.60 -10.91 -1.79
C ASN A 38 -12.08 -10.68 -1.69
N LEU A 39 -11.60 -10.21 -0.53
CA LEU A 39 -10.20 -9.84 -0.26
C LEU A 39 -9.64 -8.79 -1.25
N SER A 40 -10.51 -8.01 -1.87
CA SER A 40 -10.11 -6.92 -2.76
C SER A 40 -9.79 -5.66 -1.97
N PHE A 41 -8.62 -5.07 -2.21
CA PHE A 41 -8.21 -3.81 -1.57
C PHE A 41 -8.71 -2.54 -2.28
N SER A 42 -9.47 -2.68 -3.38
CA SER A 42 -10.01 -1.54 -4.13
C SER A 42 -10.84 -0.59 -3.26
N LEU A 43 -11.62 -1.10 -2.30
CA LEU A 43 -12.35 -0.27 -1.34
C LEU A 43 -11.41 0.56 -0.46
N HIS A 44 -10.31 -0.04 0.00
CA HIS A 44 -9.31 0.68 0.79
C HIS A 44 -8.69 1.81 -0.03
N LEU A 45 -8.26 1.52 -1.26
CA LEU A 45 -7.66 2.51 -2.16
C LEU A 45 -8.61 3.65 -2.50
N GLU A 46 -9.90 3.35 -2.66
CA GLU A 46 -10.94 4.38 -2.83
C GLU A 46 -11.05 5.29 -1.61
N LYS A 47 -11.14 4.71 -0.41
CA LYS A 47 -11.21 5.49 0.84
C LYS A 47 -9.94 6.31 1.06
N SER A 48 -8.77 5.77 0.74
CA SER A 48 -7.48 6.45 0.85
C SER A 48 -7.37 7.61 -0.15
N ALA A 49 -7.76 7.41 -1.41
CA ALA A 49 -7.81 8.47 -2.42
C ALA A 49 -8.80 9.58 -2.05
N GLN A 50 -9.99 9.23 -1.54
CA GLN A 50 -10.98 10.22 -1.07
C GLN A 50 -10.42 11.11 0.05
N LYS A 51 -9.75 10.51 1.04
CA LYS A 51 -9.08 11.27 2.10
C LYS A 51 -7.98 12.17 1.56
N ALA A 52 -7.16 11.65 0.65
CA ALA A 52 -6.08 12.43 0.05
C ALA A 52 -6.61 13.63 -0.75
N PHE A 53 -7.70 13.47 -1.52
CA PHE A 53 -8.36 14.59 -2.19
C PHE A 53 -8.93 15.62 -1.21
N ALA A 54 -9.50 15.18 -0.08
CA ALA A 54 -9.98 16.09 0.95
C ALA A 54 -8.82 16.92 1.53
N VAL A 55 -7.69 16.29 1.83
CA VAL A 55 -6.45 16.96 2.28
C VAL A 55 -5.94 17.95 1.23
N LEU A 56 -5.85 17.56 -0.05
CA LEU A 56 -5.45 18.47 -1.12
C LEU A 56 -6.38 19.68 -1.22
N ARG A 57 -7.69 19.48 -1.06
CA ARG A 57 -8.68 20.57 -1.05
C ARG A 57 -8.48 21.50 0.14
N MET A 58 -8.13 20.98 1.31
CA MET A 58 -7.79 21.80 2.48
C MET A 58 -6.53 22.63 2.22
N ILE A 59 -5.43 21.98 1.80
CA ILE A 59 -4.17 22.65 1.46
C ILE A 59 -4.42 23.79 0.45
N ARG A 60 -5.17 23.53 -0.61
CA ARG A 60 -5.49 24.52 -1.64
C ARG A 60 -6.27 25.72 -1.11
N ARG A 61 -7.07 25.55 -0.06
CA ARG A 61 -7.85 26.63 0.56
C ARG A 61 -7.03 27.44 1.55
N THR A 62 -6.09 26.80 2.24
CA THR A 62 -5.24 27.44 3.26
C THR A 62 -4.11 28.25 2.63
N PHE A 63 -3.49 27.75 1.56
CA PHE A 63 -2.35 28.40 0.92
C PHE A 63 -2.77 29.01 -0.42
N SER A 64 -2.63 30.34 -0.54
CA SER A 64 -2.95 31.09 -1.77
C SER A 64 -1.98 30.78 -2.92
N ARG A 65 -0.72 30.53 -2.59
CA ARG A 65 0.34 30.14 -3.52
C ARG A 65 1.17 29.03 -2.89
N ILE A 66 1.41 27.96 -3.65
CA ILE A 66 2.20 26.81 -3.21
C ILE A 66 3.50 26.77 -4.02
N THR A 67 4.63 26.91 -3.34
CA THR A 67 5.96 26.77 -3.95
C THR A 67 6.38 25.30 -4.03
N ARG A 68 7.50 25.01 -4.71
CA ARG A 68 8.05 23.65 -4.80
C ARG A 68 8.39 23.08 -3.42
N THR A 69 8.97 23.89 -2.53
CA THR A 69 9.33 23.47 -1.17
C THR A 69 8.10 23.21 -0.32
N ASP A 70 7.09 24.10 -0.37
CA ASP A 70 5.83 23.89 0.36
C ASP A 70 5.14 22.62 -0.11
N PHE A 71 5.14 22.38 -1.43
CA PHE A 71 4.56 21.17 -2.00
C PHE A 71 5.22 19.90 -1.44
N GLN A 72 6.55 19.85 -1.43
CA GLN A 72 7.29 18.70 -0.92
C GLN A 72 6.99 18.44 0.55
N ILE A 73 6.95 19.48 1.38
CA ILE A 73 6.63 19.38 2.81
C ILE A 73 5.17 18.93 3.02
N LEU A 74 4.22 19.62 2.40
CA LEU A 74 2.79 19.39 2.62
C LEU A 74 2.33 18.05 2.05
N CYS A 75 2.70 17.75 0.80
CA CYS A 75 2.32 16.48 0.18
C CYS A 75 3.10 15.31 0.77
N GLY A 76 4.36 15.51 1.14
CA GLY A 76 5.17 14.51 1.83
C GLY A 76 4.61 14.14 3.20
N ALA A 77 4.17 15.12 4.00
CA ALA A 77 3.67 14.88 5.35
C ALA A 77 2.21 14.39 5.39
N TYR A 78 1.32 14.94 4.54
CA TYR A 78 -0.12 14.69 4.68
C TYR A 78 -0.72 13.79 3.61
N VAL A 79 -0.21 13.84 2.38
CA VAL A 79 -0.81 13.10 1.25
C VAL A 79 -0.12 11.75 1.08
N ARG A 80 1.20 11.73 1.12
CA ARG A 80 2.01 10.53 0.87
C ARG A 80 1.70 9.39 1.85
N PRO A 81 1.56 9.60 3.18
CA PRO A 81 1.22 8.50 4.08
C PRO A 81 -0.16 7.90 3.82
N LEU A 82 -1.11 8.67 3.27
CA LEU A 82 -2.44 8.15 2.93
C LEU A 82 -2.41 7.23 1.72
N LEU A 83 -1.48 7.45 0.78
CA LEU A 83 -1.39 6.70 -0.45
C LEU A 83 -0.42 5.52 -0.35
N GLU A 84 0.64 5.66 0.44
CA GLU A 84 1.72 4.66 0.53
C GLU A 84 1.63 3.73 1.76
N TYR A 85 0.61 3.89 2.60
CA TYR A 85 0.42 3.04 3.77
C TYR A 85 0.11 1.60 3.39
N ALA A 86 0.86 0.66 3.98
CA ALA A 86 0.70 -0.78 3.78
C ALA A 86 0.75 -1.21 2.29
N ASN A 87 1.53 -0.48 1.47
CA ASN A 87 1.68 -0.75 0.04
C ASN A 87 1.92 -2.22 -0.34
N PRO A 88 2.83 -2.95 0.34
CA PRO A 88 3.09 -4.35 -0.01
C PRO A 88 1.89 -5.28 0.14
N VAL A 89 0.91 -4.89 0.97
CA VAL A 89 -0.30 -5.67 1.23
C VAL A 89 -1.45 -5.21 0.33
N VAL A 90 -1.58 -3.90 0.15
CA VAL A 90 -2.75 -3.26 -0.47
C VAL A 90 -2.67 -3.22 -1.99
N TYR A 91 -1.45 -3.22 -2.55
CA TYR A 91 -1.28 -3.08 -3.99
C TYR A 91 -1.72 -4.35 -4.74
N SER A 92 -2.69 -4.18 -5.63
CA SER A 92 -3.32 -5.29 -6.37
C SER A 92 -2.82 -5.44 -7.82
N GLY A 93 -1.99 -4.52 -8.30
CA GLY A 93 -1.58 -4.43 -9.72
C GLY A 93 -2.71 -4.12 -10.70
N ARG A 94 -3.94 -3.86 -10.22
CA ARG A 94 -5.08 -3.58 -11.09
C ARG A 94 -4.97 -2.18 -11.68
N THR A 95 -5.11 -2.07 -13.01
CA THR A 95 -5.01 -0.78 -13.72
C THR A 95 -5.98 0.28 -13.19
N LYS A 96 -7.20 -0.12 -12.79
CA LYS A 96 -8.19 0.79 -12.19
C LYS A 96 -7.69 1.44 -10.90
N ASP A 97 -7.06 0.63 -10.05
CA ASP A 97 -6.53 1.04 -8.77
C ASP A 97 -5.32 1.96 -8.97
N VAL A 98 -4.40 1.60 -9.89
CA VAL A 98 -3.25 2.45 -10.28
C VAL A 98 -3.72 3.82 -10.76
N ILE A 99 -4.67 3.87 -11.70
CA ILE A 99 -5.21 5.12 -12.25
C ILE A 99 -5.82 5.99 -11.14
N LEU A 100 -6.53 5.38 -10.19
CA LEU A 100 -7.18 6.10 -9.10
C LEU A 100 -6.18 6.82 -8.20
N ILE A 101 -5.11 6.14 -7.80
CA ILE A 101 -4.11 6.73 -6.90
C ILE A 101 -3.26 7.75 -7.67
N GLU A 102 -2.90 7.46 -8.93
CA GLU A 102 -2.15 8.37 -9.79
C GLU A 102 -2.90 9.69 -10.04
N ARG A 103 -4.25 9.64 -10.08
CA ARG A 103 -5.09 10.83 -10.18
C ARG A 103 -4.89 11.80 -9.02
N VAL A 104 -4.60 11.30 -7.83
CA VAL A 104 -4.30 12.14 -6.64
C VAL A 104 -2.99 12.88 -6.86
N GLN A 105 -1.93 12.20 -7.30
CA GLN A 105 -0.63 12.82 -7.60
C GLN A 105 -0.75 13.87 -8.72
N ARG A 106 -1.49 13.54 -9.80
CA ARG A 106 -1.77 14.49 -10.89
C ARG A 106 -2.51 15.74 -10.41
N ALA A 107 -3.44 15.60 -9.47
CA ALA A 107 -4.15 16.73 -8.89
C ALA A 107 -3.25 17.57 -7.97
N ALA A 108 -2.42 16.91 -7.15
CA ALA A 108 -1.49 17.56 -6.25
C ALA A 108 -0.48 18.42 -7.02
N THR A 109 0.18 17.85 -8.04
CA THR A 109 1.23 18.56 -8.82
C THR A 109 0.69 19.79 -9.55
N LYS A 110 -0.60 19.80 -9.92
CA LYS A 110 -1.27 20.98 -10.53
C LYS A 110 -1.48 22.15 -9.57
N MET A 111 -1.36 21.93 -8.26
CA MET A 111 -1.55 22.99 -7.25
C MET A 111 -0.32 23.89 -7.11
N VAL A 112 0.85 23.44 -7.57
CA VAL A 112 2.08 24.21 -7.51
C VAL A 112 2.03 25.36 -8.50
N ALA A 113 2.43 26.56 -8.04
CA ALA A 113 2.42 27.76 -8.86
C ALA A 113 3.28 27.58 -10.12
N GLY A 114 2.71 27.93 -11.28
CA GLY A 114 3.40 27.81 -12.58
C GLY A 114 3.32 26.43 -13.23
N LEU A 115 2.87 25.37 -12.53
CA LEU A 115 2.88 24.00 -13.07
C LEU A 115 1.54 23.55 -13.67
N LYS A 116 0.45 24.31 -13.45
CA LYS A 116 -0.92 23.91 -13.79
C LYS A 116 -1.12 23.55 -15.28
N SER A 117 -0.48 24.30 -16.19
CA SER A 117 -0.62 24.15 -17.65
C SER A 117 0.37 23.17 -18.27
N MET A 118 1.38 22.74 -17.53
CA MET A 118 2.39 21.80 -18.05
C MET A 118 1.79 20.40 -18.25
N ASP A 119 2.40 19.58 -19.08
CA ASP A 119 2.08 18.15 -19.14
C ASP A 119 2.50 17.44 -17.83
N TYR A 120 2.04 16.20 -17.64
CA TYR A 120 2.26 15.51 -16.37
C TYR A 120 3.73 15.13 -16.15
N GLU A 121 4.39 14.64 -17.18
CA GLU A 121 5.77 14.17 -17.09
C GLU A 121 6.72 15.35 -16.78
N THR A 122 6.51 16.50 -17.42
CA THR A 122 7.27 17.72 -17.10
C THR A 122 7.01 18.20 -15.67
N ARG A 123 5.78 18.11 -15.16
CA ARG A 123 5.50 18.42 -13.74
C ARG A 123 6.27 17.51 -12.79
N LEU A 124 6.38 16.22 -13.11
CA LEU A 124 7.14 15.26 -12.31
C LEU A 124 8.62 15.61 -12.30
N ALA A 125 9.20 15.92 -13.46
CA ALA A 125 10.59 16.32 -13.59
C ALA A 125 10.91 17.60 -12.80
N VAL A 126 10.05 18.63 -12.90
CA VAL A 126 10.25 19.91 -12.17
C VAL A 126 10.17 19.74 -10.65
N LEU A 127 9.29 18.84 -10.18
CA LEU A 127 9.10 18.58 -8.76
C LEU A 127 10.05 17.51 -8.20
N ASP A 128 10.82 16.86 -9.06
CA ASP A 128 11.71 15.74 -8.74
C ASP A 128 10.94 14.59 -8.07
N LEU A 129 9.92 14.11 -8.79
CA LEU A 129 9.00 13.07 -8.35
C LEU A 129 8.98 11.91 -9.34
N PHE A 130 8.98 10.69 -8.82
CA PHE A 130 8.67 9.51 -9.60
C PHE A 130 7.15 9.28 -9.69
N PRO A 131 6.66 8.65 -10.78
CA PRO A 131 5.31 8.10 -10.84
C PRO A 131 5.03 7.21 -9.63
N LEU A 132 3.77 7.16 -9.19
CA LEU A 132 3.44 6.44 -7.96
C LEU A 132 3.66 4.93 -8.10
N GLU A 133 3.36 4.39 -9.28
CA GLU A 133 3.60 2.99 -9.62
C GLU A 133 5.08 2.59 -9.46
N TYR A 134 6.00 3.44 -9.91
CA TYR A 134 7.43 3.21 -9.71
C TYR A 134 7.82 3.23 -8.23
N ARG A 135 7.26 4.17 -7.45
CA ARG A 135 7.51 4.22 -6.00
C ARG A 135 7.00 2.99 -5.26
N HIS A 136 5.87 2.44 -5.71
CA HIS A 136 5.31 1.19 -5.17
C HIS A 136 6.20 0.00 -5.50
N LEU A 137 6.55 -0.17 -6.79
CA LEU A 137 7.46 -1.23 -7.23
C LEU A 137 8.79 -1.20 -6.46
N ARG A 138 9.36 0.00 -6.29
CA ARG A 138 10.58 0.18 -5.49
C ARG A 138 10.38 -0.24 -4.03
N GLY A 139 9.24 0.09 -3.42
CA GLY A 139 8.89 -0.35 -2.07
C GLY A 139 8.79 -1.88 -1.94
N ASP A 140 8.17 -2.53 -2.92
CA ASP A 140 8.06 -3.99 -2.97
C ASP A 140 9.44 -4.64 -3.11
N LEU A 141 10.32 -4.10 -3.96
CA LEU A 141 11.70 -4.58 -4.12
C LEU A 141 12.54 -4.43 -2.84
N ILE A 142 12.36 -3.32 -2.11
CA ILE A 142 13.04 -3.12 -0.83
C ILE A 142 12.54 -4.14 0.20
N LEU A 143 11.23 -4.40 0.25
CA LEU A 143 10.67 -5.39 1.14
C LEU A 143 11.17 -6.80 0.82
N THR A 144 11.16 -7.20 -0.45
CA THR A 144 11.61 -8.54 -0.86
C THR A 144 13.08 -8.74 -0.54
N TYR A 145 13.91 -7.72 -0.77
CA TYR A 145 15.32 -7.74 -0.38
C TYR A 145 15.49 -7.90 1.14
N ALA A 146 14.76 -7.12 1.94
CA ALA A 146 14.82 -7.22 3.40
C ALA A 146 14.39 -8.61 3.91
N LEU A 147 13.35 -9.20 3.33
CA LEU A 147 12.89 -10.56 3.67
C LEU A 147 13.95 -11.63 3.34
N PHE A 148 14.70 -11.43 2.25
CA PHE A 148 15.76 -12.35 1.83
C PHE A 148 16.99 -12.26 2.73
N GLU A 149 17.49 -11.05 2.97
CA GLU A 149 18.64 -10.78 3.84
C GLU A 149 18.41 -11.23 5.28
N GLN A 150 17.20 -11.05 5.81
CA GLN A 150 16.86 -11.44 7.18
C GLN A 150 16.61 -12.95 7.33
N GLY A 151 16.77 -13.74 6.27
CA GLY A 151 16.50 -15.19 6.28
C GLY A 151 15.04 -15.54 6.53
N LEU A 152 14.14 -14.55 6.52
CA LEU A 152 12.70 -14.76 6.70
C LEU A 152 12.10 -15.49 5.50
N ALA A 153 12.63 -15.29 4.30
CA ALA A 153 12.22 -16.05 3.12
C ALA A 153 12.33 -17.58 3.34
N ASN A 154 13.42 -18.04 3.96
CA ASN A 154 13.64 -19.47 4.24
C ASN A 154 12.80 -20.01 5.41
N ARG A 155 12.30 -19.12 6.28
CA ARG A 155 11.42 -19.46 7.41
C ARG A 155 9.95 -19.42 7.04
N LEU A 156 9.56 -18.54 6.13
CA LEU A 156 8.19 -18.34 5.67
C LEU A 156 7.82 -19.32 4.55
N PHE A 157 8.80 -19.71 3.74
CA PHE A 157 8.64 -20.59 2.60
C PHE A 157 9.57 -21.78 2.73
N THR A 158 9.01 -22.95 3.04
CA THR A 158 9.72 -24.23 2.92
C THR A 158 9.45 -24.81 1.54
N VAL A 159 10.51 -25.06 0.79
CA VAL A 159 10.42 -25.82 -0.46
C VAL A 159 10.18 -27.28 -0.09
N ASP A 160 9.06 -27.85 -0.55
CA ASP A 160 8.77 -29.27 -0.32
C ASP A 160 9.89 -30.13 -0.95
N PRO A 161 10.67 -30.88 -0.14
CA PRO A 161 11.74 -31.72 -0.64
C PRO A 161 11.22 -32.91 -1.46
N ALA A 162 9.93 -33.26 -1.36
CA ALA A 162 9.31 -34.40 -2.04
C ALA A 162 8.82 -34.08 -3.48
N ASN A 163 9.52 -33.18 -4.19
CA ASN A 163 9.18 -32.77 -5.55
C ASN A 163 9.39 -33.91 -6.57
N THR A 164 8.45 -34.85 -6.60
CA THR A 164 8.48 -36.04 -7.47
C THR A 164 7.53 -35.92 -8.67
N ARG A 165 7.02 -34.73 -8.98
CA ARG A 165 6.12 -34.52 -10.13
C ARG A 165 6.63 -33.36 -10.98
N ARG A 166 6.75 -33.59 -12.29
CA ARG A 166 7.22 -32.66 -13.33
C ARG A 166 6.31 -31.43 -13.50
N GLY A 167 6.18 -30.59 -12.48
CA GLY A 167 5.47 -29.32 -12.50
C GLY A 167 6.13 -28.36 -11.51
N HIS A 168 6.02 -27.05 -11.76
CA HIS A 168 6.58 -25.99 -10.92
C HIS A 168 6.41 -26.30 -9.41
N GLY A 169 7.52 -26.23 -8.67
CA GLY A 169 7.57 -26.54 -7.23
C GLY A 169 6.54 -25.73 -6.45
N LYS A 170 5.75 -26.43 -5.64
CA LYS A 170 4.71 -25.81 -4.82
C LYS A 170 5.37 -25.24 -3.57
N ILE A 171 5.28 -23.94 -3.38
CA ILE A 171 5.74 -23.26 -2.16
C ILE A 171 4.63 -23.40 -1.13
N GLU A 172 4.90 -24.09 -0.02
CA GLU A 172 3.99 -24.12 1.13
C GLU A 172 4.34 -22.95 2.07
N GLY A 173 3.37 -22.06 2.28
CA GLY A 173 3.52 -20.94 3.20
C GLY A 173 3.25 -21.38 4.63
N ILE A 174 4.16 -21.08 5.56
CA ILE A 174 3.97 -21.30 6.99
C ILE A 174 3.14 -20.14 7.58
N ARG A 175 2.29 -20.43 8.58
CA ARG A 175 1.48 -19.42 9.28
C ARG A 175 2.40 -18.46 10.07
N CYS A 176 2.48 -17.20 9.66
CA CYS A 176 3.26 -16.17 10.35
C CYS A 176 2.76 -15.94 11.79
N SER A 177 3.68 -15.80 12.74
CA SER A 177 3.35 -15.35 14.11
C SER A 177 3.18 -13.84 14.13
N THR A 178 2.40 -13.32 15.10
CA THR A 178 2.24 -11.87 15.36
C THR A 178 3.56 -11.14 15.65
N ASP A 179 4.61 -11.86 16.01
CA ASP A 179 5.93 -11.27 16.21
C ASP A 179 6.61 -10.90 14.88
N ASP A 180 6.38 -11.66 13.80
CA ASP A 180 6.96 -11.41 12.48
C ASP A 180 6.35 -10.17 11.80
N SER A 181 5.08 -9.86 12.10
CA SER A 181 4.38 -8.68 11.57
C SER A 181 4.78 -7.38 12.27
N ALA A 182 5.22 -7.45 13.54
CA ALA A 182 5.72 -6.31 14.29
C ALA A 182 7.04 -5.77 13.71
N TYR A 183 7.92 -6.64 13.18
CA TYR A 183 9.18 -6.23 12.56
C TYR A 183 8.97 -5.45 11.26
N LEU A 184 8.00 -5.86 10.43
CA LEU A 184 7.62 -5.13 9.21
C LEU A 184 7.03 -3.75 9.52
N LEU A 185 6.20 -3.64 10.57
CA LEU A 185 5.65 -2.36 11.02
C LEU A 185 6.71 -1.41 11.61
N SER A 186 7.79 -1.93 12.22
CA SER A 186 8.90 -1.10 12.73
C SER A 186 9.68 -0.40 11.61
N TYR A 187 9.84 -1.06 10.46
CA TYR A 187 10.50 -0.50 9.27
C TYR A 187 9.72 0.69 8.68
N TYR A 188 8.39 0.69 8.81
CA TYR A 188 7.52 1.79 8.39
C TYR A 188 7.30 2.86 9.47
N SER A 189 7.35 2.49 10.76
CA SER A 189 7.08 3.40 11.89
C SER A 189 8.29 4.29 12.26
N HIS A 190 9.51 3.81 12.05
CA HIS A 190 10.70 4.63 12.35
C HIS A 190 11.01 5.70 11.31
N GLY A 191 10.34 5.67 10.16
CA GLY A 191 10.68 6.51 9.02
C GLY A 191 12.07 6.17 8.52
N LEU A 192 12.23 6.02 7.21
CA LEU A 192 13.55 6.28 6.64
C LEU A 192 13.95 7.68 7.14
N PRO A 193 15.04 7.83 7.90
CA PRO A 193 15.43 9.13 8.43
C PRO A 193 15.48 10.10 7.25
N ASN A 194 15.05 11.35 7.45
CA ASN A 194 15.03 12.38 6.42
C ASN A 194 16.41 12.59 5.73
N THR A 195 17.48 11.96 6.24
CA THR A 195 18.81 11.85 5.64
C THR A 195 18.89 10.81 4.51
N LEU A 196 18.18 9.68 4.57
CA LEU A 196 18.02 8.75 3.44
C LEU A 196 17.05 9.27 2.38
N TRP A 197 16.21 10.24 2.73
CA TRP A 197 15.31 10.92 1.80
C TRP A 197 16.05 11.70 0.71
N GLY A 198 17.16 12.37 1.06
CA GLY A 198 18.02 13.08 0.10
C GLY A 198 18.74 12.14 -0.87
N LEU A 199 19.13 10.94 -0.42
CA LEU A 199 19.70 9.89 -1.26
C LEU A 199 18.63 9.19 -2.13
N CYS A 200 17.37 9.19 -1.68
CA CYS A 200 16.25 8.55 -2.38
C CYS A 200 15.73 9.35 -3.59
N GLN A 201 16.03 10.66 -3.67
CA GLN A 201 15.70 11.55 -4.79
C GLN A 201 16.85 11.72 -5.79
N THR A 202 18.10 11.45 -5.38
CA THR A 202 19.31 11.81 -6.16
C THR A 202 20.11 10.63 -6.72
N ALA A 203 19.69 9.39 -6.44
CA ALA A 203 20.34 8.23 -7.06
C ALA A 203 19.77 8.01 -8.48
N PRO A 204 20.62 8.00 -9.53
CA PRO A 204 20.21 7.74 -10.91
C PRO A 204 19.65 6.33 -11.12
#